data_AF-A0A9W9DFX0-F1
#
_entry.id   AF-A0A9W9DFX0-F1
#
_cell.length_a   1.000
_cell.length_b   1.000
_cell.length_c   1.000
_cell.angle_alpha   90.00
_cell.angle_beta   90.00
_cell.angle_gamma   90.00
#
_symmetry.space_group_name_H-M   'P 1'
#
loop_
_entity.id
_entity.type
_entity.pdbx_description
1 polymer ?
#
loop_
_entity_poly.entity_id
_entity_poly.type
_entity_poly.pdbx_seq_one_letter_code
_entity_poly.pdbx_strand_id
1 'polypeptide(L)'
;MSGGYTPLEGESDTRCDPFMTDVFLVGNMMLKHFIDGDTSDLRSQFGIRGLRFLRPLAKDMARSNPSKRPIIDEVVNRFTALVRKIPPRKLRSRAISMEIPFILIPFFALSSYKSWTRSVLRTGKPAIPLRVS
;
A
#
# COMPACT_ATOMS: atom_id res chain seq x y z
N MET A 1 15.25 -6.69 -19.50
CA MET A 1 14.19 -5.68 -19.26
C MET A 1 14.28 -5.26 -17.81
N SER A 2 14.89 -4.10 -17.53
CA SER A 2 15.04 -3.57 -16.17
C SER A 2 13.67 -3.08 -15.72
N GLY A 3 12.95 -3.89 -14.93
CA GLY A 3 11.72 -3.44 -14.27
C GLY A 3 12.05 -2.21 -13.46
N GLY A 4 11.45 -1.06 -13.77
CA GLY A 4 11.88 0.29 -13.34
C GLY A 4 11.90 0.52 -11.83
N TYR A 5 12.86 -0.10 -11.15
CA TYR A 5 13.17 -0.02 -9.74
C TYR A 5 14.59 0.47 -9.49
N THR A 6 15.35 0.79 -10.53
CA THR A 6 16.68 1.36 -10.36
C THR A 6 16.54 2.74 -9.71
N PRO A 7 17.05 2.93 -8.49
CA PRO A 7 17.15 4.25 -7.89
C PRO A 7 18.07 5.07 -8.80
N LEU A 8 17.66 6.27 -9.20
CA LEU A 8 18.44 7.13 -10.09
C LEU A 8 19.85 7.44 -9.54
N GLU A 9 20.04 7.28 -8.24
CA GLU A 9 21.31 7.50 -7.55
C GLU A 9 22.27 6.30 -7.64
N GLY A 10 21.76 5.09 -7.90
CA GLY A 10 22.59 3.89 -8.04
C GLY A 10 23.31 3.79 -9.40
N GLU A 11 23.06 4.73 -10.30
CA GLU A 11 23.65 4.81 -11.64
C GLU A 11 24.82 5.82 -11.70
N SER A 12 24.95 6.68 -10.69
CA SER A 12 26.11 7.55 -10.48
C SER A 12 27.05 6.97 -9.42
N ASP A 13 28.36 7.13 -9.57
CA ASP A 13 29.43 6.68 -8.65
C ASP A 13 29.43 7.42 -7.27
N THR A 14 28.28 7.98 -6.92
CA THR A 14 28.03 8.74 -5.69
C THR A 14 27.58 7.82 -4.58
N ARG A 15 28.22 7.95 -3.41
CA ARG A 15 27.86 7.22 -2.20
C ARG A 15 26.41 7.53 -1.79
N CYS A 16 25.53 6.54 -1.94
CA CYS A 16 24.12 6.65 -1.60
C CYS A 16 23.85 6.18 -0.17
N ASP A 17 22.85 6.78 0.48
CA ASP A 17 22.33 6.26 1.75
C ASP A 17 21.43 5.05 1.47
N PRO A 18 21.80 3.84 1.94
CA PRO A 18 21.02 2.63 1.70
C PRO A 18 19.62 2.71 2.30
N PHE A 19 19.43 3.41 3.43
CA PHE A 19 18.12 3.52 4.08
C PHE A 19 17.15 4.39 3.27
N MET A 20 17.65 5.46 2.64
CA MET A 20 16.85 6.31 1.75
C MET A 20 16.49 5.61 0.44
N THR A 21 17.34 4.67 0.03
CA THR A 21 17.08 3.81 -1.12
C THR A 21 15.97 2.82 -0.81
N ASP A 22 16.00 2.18 0.37
CA ASP A 22 14.92 1.27 0.80
C ASP A 22 13.56 1.99 0.87
N VAL A 23 13.53 3.20 1.42
CA VAL A 23 12.30 4.03 1.43
C VAL A 23 11.78 4.26 0.01
N PHE A 24 12.68 4.57 -0.94
CA PHE A 24 12.31 4.77 -2.34
C PHE A 24 11.77 3.49 -2.99
N LEU A 25 12.42 2.35 -2.74
CA LEU A 25 12.00 1.05 -3.27
C LEU A 25 10.61 0.67 -2.75
N VAL A 26 10.39 0.81 -1.43
CA VAL A 26 9.09 0.52 -0.81
C VAL A 26 8.02 1.48 -1.33
N GLY A 27 8.31 2.78 -1.47
CA GLY A 27 7.37 3.75 -2.01
C GLY A 27 6.92 3.43 -3.43
N ASN A 28 7.87 3.06 -4.30
CA ASN A 28 7.57 2.64 -5.66
C ASN A 28 6.81 1.32 -5.72
N MET A 29 7.18 0.35 -4.89
CA MET A 29 6.44 -0.90 -4.77
C MET A 29 4.99 -0.64 -4.36
N MET A 30 4.75 0.24 -3.38
CA MET A 30 3.40 0.61 -2.96
C MET A 30 2.59 1.24 -4.09
N LEU A 31 3.19 2.16 -4.86
CA LEU A 31 2.50 2.80 -5.98
C LEU A 31 2.13 1.80 -7.08
N LYS A 32 3.11 0.98 -7.51
CA LYS A 32 2.95 0.05 -8.63
C LYS A 32 2.09 -1.16 -8.30
N HIS A 33 2.31 -1.80 -7.15
CA HIS A 33 1.66 -3.07 -6.83
C HIS A 33 0.35 -2.94 -6.06
N PHE A 34 0.17 -1.85 -5.31
CA PHE A 34 -0.93 -1.76 -4.36
C PHE A 34 -1.88 -0.59 -4.62
N ILE A 35 -1.41 0.54 -5.16
CA ILE A 35 -2.20 1.78 -5.18
C ILE A 35 -2.69 2.14 -6.58
N ASP A 36 -1.77 2.38 -7.51
CA ASP A 36 -2.07 2.89 -8.86
C ASP A 36 -2.10 1.73 -9.87
N GLY A 37 -1.29 0.69 -9.67
CA GLY A 37 -1.09 -0.38 -10.64
C GLY A 37 0.11 -0.09 -11.54
N ASP A 38 0.51 -1.08 -12.32
CA ASP A 38 1.55 -0.97 -13.35
C ASP A 38 1.06 -1.66 -14.63
N THR A 39 0.79 -0.87 -15.67
CA THR A 39 0.32 -1.37 -16.97
C THR A 39 1.34 -2.33 -17.63
N SER A 40 2.61 -2.29 -17.20
CA SER A 40 3.64 -3.19 -17.72
C SER A 40 3.65 -4.58 -17.06
N ASP A 41 2.96 -4.75 -15.93
CA ASP A 41 2.83 -6.03 -15.24
C ASP A 41 1.36 -6.46 -15.20
N LEU A 42 1.04 -7.54 -15.89
CA LEU A 42 -0.31 -8.13 -15.92
C LEU A 42 -0.84 -8.51 -14.54
N ARG A 43 0.03 -8.71 -13.54
CA ARG A 43 -0.36 -9.11 -12.17
C ARG A 43 -0.64 -7.92 -11.26
N SER A 44 -0.14 -6.75 -11.60
CA SER A 44 -0.36 -5.49 -10.88
C SER A 44 -1.02 -4.45 -11.78
N GLN A 45 -1.69 -4.86 -12.85
CA GLN A 45 -2.21 -3.96 -13.86
C GLN A 45 -3.18 -2.94 -13.23
N PHE A 46 -3.85 -3.32 -12.15
CA PHE A 46 -4.74 -2.45 -11.43
C PHE A 46 -4.43 -2.42 -9.93
N GLY A 47 -4.53 -1.23 -9.33
CA GLY A 47 -4.37 -1.06 -7.90
C GLY A 47 -5.47 -1.73 -7.06
N ILE A 48 -5.24 -1.77 -5.75
CA ILE A 48 -6.19 -2.32 -4.78
C ILE A 48 -7.18 -1.25 -4.33
N ARG A 49 -8.46 -1.57 -4.45
CA ARG A 49 -9.52 -0.72 -3.91
C ARG A 49 -9.44 -0.70 -2.39
N GLY A 50 -9.27 0.50 -1.83
CA GLY A 50 -9.18 0.72 -0.39
C GLY A 50 -7.83 1.21 0.10
N LEU A 51 -6.76 1.11 -0.71
CA LEU A 51 -5.41 1.56 -0.35
C LEU A 51 -5.01 2.93 -0.90
N ARG A 52 -5.87 3.58 -1.70
CA ARG A 52 -5.61 4.90 -2.30
C ARG A 52 -5.33 6.02 -1.29
N PHE A 53 -5.71 5.87 -0.03
CA PHE A 53 -5.38 6.84 1.02
C PHE A 53 -3.89 6.88 1.36
N LEU A 54 -3.13 5.82 1.04
CA LEU A 54 -1.68 5.75 1.22
C LEU A 54 -0.92 6.46 0.10
N ARG A 55 -1.60 6.82 -0.99
CA ARG A 55 -0.98 7.43 -2.17
C ARG A 55 -0.13 8.67 -1.86
N PRO A 56 -0.57 9.63 -1.02
CA PRO A 56 0.25 10.80 -0.71
C PRO A 56 1.57 10.42 -0.03
N LEU A 57 1.52 9.46 0.91
CA LEU A 57 2.71 8.97 1.60
C LEU A 57 3.67 8.23 0.65
N ALA A 58 3.14 7.30 -0.15
CA ALA A 58 3.94 6.53 -1.09
C ALA A 58 4.60 7.42 -2.17
N LYS A 59 3.91 8.49 -2.60
CA LYS A 59 4.49 9.51 -3.50
C LYS A 59 5.64 10.27 -2.88
N ASP A 60 5.57 10.60 -1.59
CA ASP A 60 6.65 11.28 -0.89
C ASP A 60 7.87 10.36 -0.71
N MET A 61 7.64 9.06 -0.47
CA MET A 61 8.70 8.04 -0.40
C MET A 61 9.38 7.82 -1.75
N ALA A 62 8.63 7.82 -2.85
CA ALA A 62 9.11 7.57 -4.21
C ALA A 62 9.67 8.81 -4.94
N ARG A 63 10.06 9.87 -4.21
CA ARG A 63 10.64 11.08 -4.82
C ARG A 63 12.00 10.76 -5.46
N SER A 64 12.27 11.33 -6.63
CA SER A 64 13.54 11.14 -7.34
C SER A 64 14.74 11.70 -6.57
N ASN A 65 14.57 12.83 -5.87
CA ASN A 65 15.62 13.43 -5.06
C ASN A 65 15.64 12.80 -3.64
N PRO A 66 16.78 12.24 -3.18
CA PRO A 66 16.89 11.55 -1.90
C PRO A 66 16.65 12.49 -0.72
N SER A 67 17.16 13.73 -0.80
CA SER A 67 17.02 14.73 0.27
C SER A 67 15.58 15.19 0.48
N LYS A 68 14.69 14.91 -0.47
CA LYS A 68 13.25 15.23 -0.36
C LYS A 68 12.43 14.04 0.15
N ARG A 69 13.02 12.86 0.32
CA ARG A 69 12.35 11.66 0.84
C ARG A 69 12.24 11.76 2.36
N PRO A 70 11.12 11.30 2.95
CA PRO A 70 11.02 11.17 4.40
C PRO A 70 11.92 10.04 4.90
N ILE A 71 12.50 10.19 6.10
CA ILE A 71 13.17 9.08 6.80
C ILE A 71 12.15 8.01 7.23
N ILE A 72 12.61 6.79 7.50
CA ILE A 72 11.72 5.67 7.87
C ILE A 72 10.86 5.97 9.10
N ASP A 73 11.40 6.66 10.11
CA ASP A 73 10.64 7.03 11.31
C ASP A 73 9.48 7.97 10.98
N GLU A 74 9.72 8.93 10.08
CA GLU A 74 8.69 9.84 9.60
C GLU A 74 7.63 9.08 8.78
N VAL A 75 8.06 8.13 7.94
CA VAL A 75 7.16 7.26 7.18
C VAL A 75 6.24 6.48 8.12
N VAL A 76 6.79 5.84 9.16
CA VAL A 76 6.02 5.06 10.15
C VAL A 76 5.04 5.94 10.90
N ASN A 77 5.46 7.14 11.30
CA ASN A 77 4.59 8.11 11.99
C ASN A 77 3.43 8.57 11.10
N ARG A 78 3.72 8.96 9.85
CA ARG A 78 2.72 9.37 8.86
C ARG A 78 1.77 8.22 8.52
N PHE A 79 2.28 7.01 8.34
CA PHE A 79 1.48 5.82 8.10
C PHE A 79 0.51 5.57 9.25
N THR A 80 1.01 5.58 10.49
CA THR A 80 0.20 5.39 11.70
C THR A 80 -0.90 6.45 11.80
N ALA A 81 -0.58 7.72 11.52
CA ALA A 81 -1.55 8.80 11.50
C ALA A 81 -2.64 8.62 10.43
N LEU A 82 -2.26 8.15 9.23
CA LEU A 82 -3.22 7.86 8.16
C LEU A 82 -4.13 6.68 8.53
N VAL A 83 -3.57 5.60 9.06
CA VAL A 83 -4.32 4.41 9.46
C VAL A 83 -5.30 4.71 10.59
N ARG A 84 -4.91 5.53 11.59
CA ARG A 84 -5.79 5.95 12.69
C ARG A 84 -7.01 6.76 12.23
N LYS A 85 -6.91 7.48 11.11
CA LYS A 85 -8.03 8.25 10.54
C LYS A 85 -9.06 7.36 9.84
N ILE A 86 -8.76 6.08 9.63
CA ILE A 86 -9.65 5.16 8.91
C ILE A 86 -10.54 4.44 9.92
N PRO A 87 -11.87 4.41 9.68
CA PRO A 87 -12.77 3.68 10.57
C PRO A 87 -12.44 2.18 10.55
N PRO A 88 -12.48 1.48 11.69
CA PRO A 88 -12.14 0.06 11.78
C PRO A 88 -12.91 -0.84 10.80
N ARG A 89 -14.13 -0.48 10.42
CA ARG A 89 -14.91 -1.19 9.38
C ARG A 89 -14.25 -1.12 8.00
N LYS A 90 -13.61 0.00 7.66
CA LYS A 90 -12.91 0.20 6.39
C LYS A 90 -11.54 -0.47 6.38
N LEU A 91 -10.80 -0.46 7.49
CA LEU A 91 -9.57 -1.27 7.64
C LEU A 91 -9.85 -2.78 7.46
N ARG A 92 -11.05 -3.18 7.86
CA ARG A 92 -11.59 -4.52 7.70
C ARG A 92 -12.12 -4.79 6.29
N SER A 93 -12.48 -3.77 5.51
CA SER A 93 -13.04 -4.02 4.18
C SER A 93 -12.05 -4.81 3.31
N ARG A 94 -12.57 -5.76 2.52
CA ARG A 94 -11.73 -6.62 1.69
C ARG A 94 -10.91 -5.76 0.73
N ALA A 95 -9.61 -6.04 0.64
CA ALA A 95 -8.75 -5.57 -0.43
C ALA A 95 -9.20 -6.27 -1.72
N ILE A 96 -9.78 -5.51 -2.64
CA ILE A 96 -10.30 -6.03 -3.92
C ILE A 96 -9.46 -5.41 -5.03
N SER A 97 -8.84 -6.25 -5.87
CA SER A 97 -8.18 -5.79 -7.10
C SER A 97 -9.19 -5.09 -8.00
N MET A 98 -8.80 -3.97 -8.60
CA MET A 98 -9.65 -3.24 -9.54
C MET A 98 -9.84 -3.98 -10.89
N GLU A 99 -9.20 -5.13 -11.09
CA GLU A 99 -9.40 -6.04 -12.24
C GLU A 99 -10.76 -6.74 -12.28
N ILE A 100 -11.43 -6.87 -11.13
CA ILE A 100 -12.66 -7.66 -11.06
C ILE A 100 -13.75 -6.96 -11.88
N PRO A 101 -14.35 -7.63 -12.89
CA PRO A 101 -15.45 -7.08 -13.68
C PRO A 101 -16.52 -6.54 -12.74
N PHE A 102 -16.95 -5.29 -12.96
CA PHE A 102 -17.87 -4.58 -12.07
C PHE A 102 -19.14 -5.39 -11.74
N ILE A 103 -19.58 -6.23 -12.68
CA ILE A 103 -20.73 -7.14 -12.58
C ILE A 103 -20.53 -8.28 -11.55
N LEU A 104 -19.30 -8.75 -11.36
CA LEU A 104 -18.98 -9.81 -10.40
C LEU A 104 -18.76 -9.29 -8.97
N ILE A 105 -18.50 -7.98 -8.83
CA ILE A 105 -18.31 -7.32 -7.52
C ILE A 105 -19.48 -7.58 -6.56
N PRO A 106 -20.77 -7.42 -6.91
CA PRO A 106 -21.87 -7.71 -5.99
C PRO A 106 -21.93 -9.20 -5.57
N PHE A 107 -21.55 -10.14 -6.44
CA PHE A 107 -21.55 -11.58 -6.12
C PHE A 107 -20.48 -11.91 -5.06
N PHE A 108 -19.25 -11.43 -5.26
CA PHE A 108 -18.18 -11.58 -4.27
C PHE A 108 -18.43 -10.72 -3.03
N ALA A 109 -18.98 -9.53 -3.18
CA ALA A 109 -19.27 -8.63 -2.07
C ALA A 109 -20.41 -9.18 -1.20
N LEU A 110 -21.62 -9.43 -1.71
CA LEU A 110 -22.76 -9.78 -0.85
C LEU A 110 -22.62 -11.14 -0.14
N SER A 111 -22.15 -12.17 -0.85
CA SER A 111 -22.05 -13.53 -0.31
C SER A 111 -20.95 -13.66 0.75
N SER A 112 -19.79 -13.03 0.52
CA SER A 112 -18.67 -13.05 1.47
C SER A 112 -18.73 -11.95 2.53
N TYR A 113 -19.32 -10.79 2.26
CA TYR A 113 -19.40 -9.68 3.22
C TYR A 113 -20.21 -10.08 4.45
N LYS A 114 -21.38 -10.70 4.29
CA LYS A 114 -22.21 -11.05 5.45
C LYS A 114 -21.57 -12.15 6.30
N SER A 115 -20.90 -13.13 5.71
CA SER A 115 -20.24 -14.23 6.44
C SER A 115 -18.93 -13.76 7.09
N TRP A 116 -18.12 -13.00 6.36
CA TRP A 116 -16.87 -12.42 6.85
C TRP A 116 -17.09 -11.38 7.96
N THR A 117 -18.03 -10.44 7.77
CA THR A 117 -18.32 -9.43 8.80
C THR A 117 -18.91 -10.06 10.07
N ARG A 118 -19.77 -11.08 9.94
CA ARG A 118 -20.27 -11.86 11.10
C ARG A 118 -19.14 -12.61 11.82
N SER A 119 -18.22 -13.21 11.07
CA SER A 119 -17.05 -13.90 11.63
C SER A 119 -16.11 -12.93 12.39
N VAL A 120 -15.86 -11.76 11.82
CA VAL A 120 -15.00 -10.72 12.44
C VAL A 120 -15.65 -10.11 13.68
N LEU A 121 -16.97 -9.88 13.66
CA LEU A 121 -17.69 -9.41 14.86
C LEU A 121 -17.70 -10.47 15.97
N ARG A 122 -17.88 -11.75 15.63
CA ARG A 122 -17.93 -12.84 16.61
C ARG A 122 -16.57 -13.13 17.27
N THR A 123 -15.46 -12.84 16.59
CA THR A 123 -14.11 -13.17 17.08
C THR A 123 -13.47 -12.10 17.97
N GLY A 124 -14.05 -10.89 18.08
CA GLY A 124 -13.52 -9.82 18.94
C GLY A 124 -12.11 -9.33 18.55
N LYS A 125 -11.56 -9.78 17.42
CA LYS A 125 -10.18 -9.48 17.02
C LYS A 125 -10.06 -8.01 16.60
N PRO A 126 -9.11 -7.24 17.13
CA PRO A 126 -8.91 -5.84 16.75
C PRO A 126 -8.56 -5.75 15.25
N ALA A 127 -8.94 -4.64 14.59
CA ALA A 127 -8.74 -4.47 13.14
C ALA A 127 -7.26 -4.44 12.76
N ILE A 128 -6.42 -4.02 13.70
CA ILE A 128 -4.97 -4.05 13.64
C ILE A 128 -4.56 -4.96 14.80
N PRO A 129 -3.76 -6.01 14.57
CA PRO A 129 -3.29 -6.84 15.67
C PRO A 129 -2.56 -5.96 16.68
N LEU A 130 -2.88 -6.15 17.97
CA LEU A 130 -2.17 -5.46 19.04
C LEU A 130 -0.72 -5.94 19.02
N ARG A 131 0.23 -5.00 19.06
CA ARG A 131 1.64 -5.33 19.23
C ARG A 131 1.77 -5.96 20.61
N VAL A 132 2.00 -7.27 20.64
CA VAL A 132 2.34 -7.97 21.89
C VAL A 132 3.75 -7.50 22.24
N SER A 133 3.88 -6.80 23.37
CA SER A 133 5.14 -6.30 23.93
C SER A 133 5.98 -7.43 24.49
#